data_AF-A0A2P4Q1L7-F1
#
_entry.id   AF-A0A2P4Q1L7-F1
#
_cell.length_a   1.000
_cell.length_b   1.000
_cell.length_c   1.000
_cell.angle_alpha   90.00
_cell.angle_beta   90.00
_cell.angle_gamma   90.00
#
_symmetry.space_group_name_H-M   'P 1'
#
loop_
_entity.id
_entity.type
_entity.pdbx_description
1 polymer ?
#
loop_
_entity_poly.entity_id
_entity_poly.type
_entity_poly.pdbx_seq_one_letter_code
_entity_poly.pdbx_strand_id
1 'polypeptide(L)'
;MTEEQELLIDKLIINKELKECYKRNGLCKNCKQTNSYFKWCQPCISNHFQPNFKNWTSGNHDVDEFIQKAQLKAKYDLQIIEWIEYYRFEDVEYLAKGGFGTTFKAVWKDGPWELNDDSQLERVGETKVALKCLNNSQDITADFLKEVESNILVYNTGRTVRCFGITKDPKTNDFMMVMELKDYSLRQHLNNSFISMNWEEKLFTLYNIADGLEDIHNEELIHQDLHCGNILSNDIHQAFITDLGLCQPANVKSSQNSNRNIQYMEYYLM
;
A
#
# COMPACT_ATOMS: atom_id res chain seq x y z
N MET A 1 34.39 4.88 -5.23
CA MET A 1 34.87 4.06 -6.37
C MET A 1 36.11 4.70 -6.93
N THR A 2 37.08 3.91 -7.39
CA THR A 2 38.22 4.40 -8.15
C THR A 2 37.88 4.43 -9.66
N GLU A 3 38.52 5.29 -10.44
CA GLU A 3 38.33 5.37 -11.91
C GLU A 3 38.55 4.01 -12.61
N GLU A 4 39.46 3.19 -12.07
CA GLU A 4 39.71 1.82 -12.53
C GLU A 4 38.51 0.89 -12.34
N GLN A 5 37.77 1.02 -11.23
CA GLN A 5 36.56 0.22 -10.99
C GLN A 5 35.46 0.60 -11.97
N GLU A 6 35.25 1.90 -12.21
CA GLU A 6 34.26 2.40 -13.18
C GLU A 6 34.54 1.88 -14.60
N LEU A 7 35.80 1.92 -15.04
CA LEU A 7 36.22 1.39 -16.35
C LEU A 7 36.00 -0.12 -16.50
N LEU A 8 36.10 -0.88 -15.40
CA LEU A 8 35.87 -2.33 -15.41
C LEU A 8 34.38 -2.66 -15.48
N ILE A 9 33.55 -1.93 -14.74
CA ILE A 9 32.09 -2.05 -14.73
C ILE A 9 31.52 -1.71 -16.10
N ASP A 10 32.05 -0.65 -16.72
CA ASP A 10 31.68 -0.20 -18.06
C ASP A 10 31.95 -1.25 -19.15
N LYS A 11 32.92 -2.15 -18.94
CA LYS A 11 33.24 -3.26 -19.85
C LYS A 11 32.42 -4.53 -19.58
N LEU A 12 32.00 -4.77 -18.34
CA LEU A 12 31.36 -6.02 -17.91
C LEU A 12 29.82 -5.98 -17.96
N ILE A 13 29.20 -4.81 -17.75
CA ILE A 13 27.75 -4.64 -17.80
C ILE A 13 27.35 -4.05 -19.15
N ILE A 14 27.00 -4.92 -20.10
CA ILE A 14 26.61 -4.54 -21.47
C ILE A 14 25.21 -3.91 -21.51
N ASN A 15 24.33 -4.29 -20.59
CA ASN A 15 22.98 -3.74 -20.50
C ASN A 15 23.00 -2.35 -19.83
N LYS A 16 22.56 -1.33 -20.58
CA LYS A 16 22.55 0.07 -20.13
C LYS A 16 21.71 0.30 -18.86
N GLU A 17 20.55 -0.34 -18.74
CA GLU A 17 19.66 -0.22 -17.57
C GLU A 17 20.31 -0.84 -16.33
N LEU A 18 20.92 -2.02 -16.46
CA LEU A 18 21.64 -2.67 -15.37
C LEU A 18 22.85 -1.84 -14.90
N LYS A 19 23.50 -1.14 -15.82
CA LYS A 19 24.62 -0.24 -15.53
C LYS A 19 24.16 1.00 -14.76
N GLU A 20 23.04 1.59 -15.15
CA GLU A 20 22.43 2.71 -14.42
C GLU A 20 21.95 2.29 -13.03
N CYS A 21 21.32 1.12 -12.91
CA CYS A 21 20.91 0.56 -11.61
C CYS A 21 22.11 0.29 -10.71
N TYR A 22 23.20 -0.25 -11.25
CA TYR A 22 24.44 -0.46 -10.50
C TYR A 22 24.99 0.86 -9.96
N LYS A 23 25.09 1.90 -10.80
CA LYS A 23 25.61 3.20 -10.39
C LYS A 23 24.76 3.85 -9.31
N ARG A 24 23.44 3.65 -9.36
CA ARG A 24 22.47 4.23 -8.42
C ARG A 24 22.37 3.46 -7.09
N ASN A 25 22.30 2.13 -7.16
CA ASN A 25 21.88 1.28 -6.04
C ASN A 25 22.98 0.33 -5.53
N GLY A 26 24.10 0.23 -6.25
CA GLY A 26 25.19 -0.68 -5.93
C GLY A 26 24.84 -2.16 -6.08
N LEU A 27 25.66 -3.02 -5.46
CA LEU A 27 25.48 -4.47 -5.45
C LEU A 27 24.82 -4.94 -4.17
N CYS A 28 24.05 -6.02 -4.28
CA CYS A 28 23.51 -6.74 -3.14
C CYS A 28 24.64 -7.31 -2.29
N LYS A 29 24.56 -7.11 -0.97
CA LYS A 29 25.52 -7.67 -0.01
C LYS A 29 25.56 -9.21 -0.05
N ASN A 30 24.40 -9.85 -0.29
CA ASN A 30 24.23 -11.30 -0.23
C ASN A 30 24.64 -12.02 -1.53
N CYS A 31 24.03 -11.67 -2.66
CA CYS A 31 24.22 -12.41 -3.93
C CYS A 31 25.17 -11.73 -4.92
N LYS A 32 25.67 -10.53 -4.62
CA LYS A 32 26.55 -9.71 -5.47
C LYS A 32 25.97 -9.31 -6.83
N GLN A 33 24.66 -9.49 -7.05
CA GLN A 33 23.95 -8.94 -8.22
C GLN A 33 23.59 -7.47 -7.98
N THR A 34 23.29 -6.73 -9.06
CA THR A 34 22.84 -5.33 -8.98
C THR A 34 21.54 -5.22 -8.19
N ASN A 35 21.47 -4.24 -7.28
CA ASN A 35 20.24 -3.93 -6.56
C ASN A 35 19.23 -3.22 -7.50
N SER A 36 17.97 -3.63 -7.43
CA SER A 36 16.89 -3.03 -8.22
C SER A 36 16.44 -1.68 -7.64
N TYR A 37 16.59 -1.49 -6.33
CA TYR A 37 16.34 -0.23 -5.61
C TYR A 37 17.28 -0.10 -4.41
N PHE A 38 17.30 1.05 -3.71
CA PHE A 38 18.16 1.27 -2.55
C PHE A 38 17.99 0.14 -1.52
N LYS A 39 19.09 -0.58 -1.22
CA LYS A 39 19.13 -1.79 -0.35
C LYS A 39 18.23 -2.96 -0.79
N TRP A 40 17.54 -2.88 -1.94
CA TRP A 40 16.60 -3.90 -2.41
C TRP A 40 17.20 -4.78 -3.52
N CYS A 41 17.20 -6.10 -3.28
CA CYS A 41 17.62 -7.09 -4.24
C CYS A 41 16.48 -8.07 -4.54
N GLN A 42 15.75 -7.82 -5.63
CA GLN A 42 14.57 -8.62 -6.01
C GLN A 42 14.84 -10.15 -6.06
N PRO A 43 16.00 -10.64 -6.56
CA PRO A 43 16.29 -12.07 -6.52
C PRO A 43 16.43 -12.64 -5.10
N CYS A 44 17.10 -11.90 -4.19
CA CYS A 44 17.24 -12.34 -2.80
C CYS A 44 15.90 -12.36 -2.08
N ILE A 45 15.05 -11.36 -2.32
CA ILE A 45 13.71 -11.28 -1.74
C ILE A 45 12.81 -12.40 -2.27
N SER A 46 12.86 -12.66 -3.59
CA SER A 46 12.13 -13.78 -4.19
C SER A 46 12.54 -15.12 -3.56
N ASN A 47 13.84 -15.34 -3.37
CA ASN A 47 14.37 -16.54 -2.72
C ASN A 47 13.99 -16.64 -1.23
N HIS A 48 13.73 -15.51 -0.56
CA HIS A 48 13.24 -15.50 0.83
C HIS A 48 11.79 -16.00 0.92
N PHE A 49 10.91 -15.57 0.00
CA PHE A 49 9.49 -15.92 0.07
C PHE A 49 9.12 -17.24 -0.62
N GLN A 50 9.77 -17.60 -1.74
CA GLN A 50 9.44 -18.81 -2.52
C GLN A 50 9.37 -20.11 -1.71
N PRO A 51 10.27 -20.39 -0.75
CA PRO A 51 10.19 -21.61 0.06
C PRO A 51 8.88 -21.72 0.86
N ASN A 52 8.28 -20.58 1.23
CA ASN A 52 7.07 -20.53 2.03
C ASN A 52 5.78 -20.65 1.21
N PHE A 53 5.84 -20.57 -0.12
CA PHE A 53 4.64 -20.67 -0.99
C PHE A 53 3.90 -22.01 -0.85
N LYS A 54 4.59 -23.05 -0.35
CA LYS A 54 3.99 -24.36 -0.08
C LYS A 54 3.51 -24.54 1.36
N ASN A 55 3.92 -23.66 2.27
CA ASN A 55 3.76 -23.83 3.72
C ASN A 55 2.54 -23.09 4.28
N TRP A 56 2.07 -22.04 3.59
CA TRP A 56 0.84 -21.33 3.93
C TRP A 56 -0.09 -21.30 2.72
N THR A 57 -1.39 -21.24 2.98
CA THR A 57 -2.43 -21.06 1.96
C THR A 57 -3.61 -20.34 2.59
N SER A 58 -4.23 -19.44 1.84
CA SER A 58 -5.49 -18.81 2.23
C SER A 58 -6.70 -19.74 2.11
N GLY A 59 -6.52 -20.95 1.55
CA GLY A 59 -7.60 -21.81 1.10
C GLY A 59 -8.28 -21.31 -0.18
N ASN A 60 -7.75 -20.26 -0.82
CA ASN A 60 -8.23 -19.71 -2.08
C ASN A 60 -7.06 -19.56 -3.07
N HIS A 61 -7.15 -20.27 -4.20
CA HIS A 61 -6.06 -20.33 -5.18
C HIS A 61 -5.76 -18.96 -5.82
N ASP A 62 -6.78 -18.15 -6.09
CA ASP A 62 -6.61 -16.86 -6.76
C ASP A 62 -5.91 -15.85 -5.84
N VAL A 63 -6.24 -15.86 -4.54
CA VAL A 63 -5.57 -15.05 -3.52
C VAL A 63 -4.11 -15.48 -3.35
N ASP A 64 -3.87 -16.79 -3.25
CA ASP A 64 -2.51 -17.34 -3.10
C ASP A 64 -1.64 -16.99 -4.32
N GLU A 65 -2.15 -17.18 -5.53
CA GLU A 65 -1.46 -16.84 -6.77
C GLU A 65 -1.19 -15.33 -6.86
N PHE A 66 -2.16 -14.50 -6.50
CA PHE A 66 -2.02 -13.05 -6.47
C PHE A 66 -0.89 -12.60 -5.55
N ILE A 67 -0.89 -13.05 -4.29
CA ILE A 67 0.12 -12.68 -3.28
C ILE A 67 1.51 -13.15 -3.74
N GLN A 68 1.64 -14.38 -4.24
CA GLN A 68 2.92 -14.90 -4.74
C GLN A 68 3.46 -14.06 -5.90
N LYS A 69 2.61 -13.72 -6.88
CA LYS A 69 3.00 -12.85 -8.00
C LYS A 69 3.41 -11.45 -7.52
N ALA A 70 2.69 -10.87 -6.56
CA ALA A 70 3.01 -9.57 -5.99
C ALA A 70 4.37 -9.58 -5.28
N GLN A 71 4.63 -10.57 -4.42
CA GLN A 71 5.91 -10.73 -3.73
C GLN A 71 7.10 -10.88 -4.69
N LEU A 72 6.92 -11.61 -5.79
CA LEU A 72 7.96 -11.77 -6.82
C LEU A 72 8.19 -10.50 -7.66
N LYS A 73 7.18 -9.64 -7.80
CA LYS A 73 7.25 -8.40 -8.59
C LYS A 73 7.58 -7.16 -7.76
N ALA A 74 7.60 -7.26 -6.43
CA ALA A 74 7.85 -6.13 -5.54
C ALA A 74 9.17 -5.41 -5.88
N LYS A 75 9.09 -4.09 -6.04
CA LYS A 75 10.22 -3.24 -6.43
C LYS A 75 11.01 -2.70 -5.24
N TYR A 76 10.40 -2.70 -4.05
CA TYR A 76 10.96 -2.34 -2.74
C TYR A 76 10.10 -2.96 -1.64
N ASP A 77 10.57 -2.89 -0.40
CA ASP A 77 10.00 -3.55 0.78
C ASP A 77 8.60 -3.08 1.12
N LEU A 78 8.29 -1.81 0.85
CA LEU A 78 6.96 -1.26 1.13
C LEU A 78 5.85 -1.86 0.24
N GLN A 79 6.20 -2.49 -0.89
CA GLN A 79 5.26 -3.21 -1.78
C GLN A 79 5.08 -4.69 -1.40
N ILE A 80 5.78 -5.19 -0.38
CA ILE A 80 5.58 -6.56 0.09
C ILE A 80 4.18 -6.67 0.71
N ILE A 81 3.40 -7.62 0.18
CA ILE A 81 2.16 -8.09 0.79
C ILE A 81 2.27 -9.55 1.18
N GLU A 82 1.46 -9.99 2.15
CA GLU A 82 1.38 -11.39 2.54
C GLU A 82 -0.04 -11.85 2.86
N TRP A 83 -0.23 -13.16 2.95
CA TRP A 83 -1.39 -13.74 3.59
C TRP A 83 -1.17 -13.73 5.09
N ILE A 84 -2.10 -13.13 5.83
CA ILE A 84 -1.99 -12.99 7.28
C ILE A 84 -3.10 -13.83 7.91
N GLU A 85 -2.69 -14.88 8.62
CA GLU A 85 -3.62 -15.70 9.38
C GLU A 85 -4.38 -14.88 10.41
N TYR A 86 -5.71 -14.97 10.40
CA TYR A 86 -6.57 -14.08 11.20
C TYR A 86 -6.29 -14.16 12.71
N TYR A 87 -5.85 -15.32 13.21
CA TYR A 87 -5.50 -15.49 14.64
C TYR A 87 -4.30 -14.64 15.10
N ARG A 88 -3.54 -14.05 14.16
CA ARG A 88 -2.42 -13.13 14.45
C ARG A 88 -2.90 -11.73 14.83
N PHE A 89 -4.21 -11.45 14.69
CA PHE A 89 -4.82 -10.20 15.11
C PHE A 89 -5.46 -10.32 16.50
N GLU A 90 -5.18 -9.34 17.35
CA GLU A 90 -5.80 -9.16 18.66
C GLU A 90 -6.58 -7.85 18.71
N ASP A 91 -7.44 -7.71 19.73
CA ASP A 91 -8.20 -6.49 20.00
C ASP A 91 -8.94 -5.95 18.78
N VAL A 92 -9.56 -6.85 18.02
CA VAL A 92 -10.33 -6.50 16.81
C VAL A 92 -11.60 -5.76 17.23
N GLU A 93 -11.64 -4.47 16.92
CA GLU A 93 -12.72 -3.56 17.28
C GLU A 93 -13.31 -2.88 16.03
N TYR A 94 -14.63 -2.74 15.98
CA TYR A 94 -15.29 -1.97 14.94
C TYR A 94 -14.79 -0.52 14.93
N LEU A 95 -14.42 -0.01 13.75
CA LEU A 95 -13.97 1.36 13.58
C LEU A 95 -15.02 2.21 12.86
N ALA A 96 -15.44 1.81 11.67
CA ALA A 96 -16.38 2.56 10.84
C ALA A 96 -17.03 1.70 9.76
N LYS A 97 -18.14 2.18 9.21
CA LYS A 97 -18.78 1.64 8.01
C LYS A 97 -18.89 2.74 6.96
N GLY A 98 -18.33 2.49 5.78
CA GLY A 98 -18.38 3.38 4.62
C GLY A 98 -19.28 2.84 3.51
N GLY A 99 -19.29 3.53 2.36
CA GLY A 99 -20.03 3.09 1.18
C GLY A 99 -19.51 1.77 0.59
N PHE A 100 -18.21 1.52 0.74
CA PHE A 100 -17.52 0.38 0.11
C PHE A 100 -17.22 -0.78 1.07
N GLY A 101 -17.59 -0.67 2.34
CA GLY A 101 -17.28 -1.74 3.29
C GLY A 101 -17.32 -1.33 4.75
N THR A 102 -16.84 -2.24 5.60
CA THR A 102 -16.69 -2.05 7.04
C THR A 102 -15.23 -2.16 7.43
N THR A 103 -14.76 -1.25 8.26
CA THR A 103 -13.38 -1.20 8.75
C THR A 103 -13.36 -1.49 10.23
N PHE A 104 -12.38 -2.30 10.64
CA PHE A 104 -12.05 -2.60 12.02
C PHE A 104 -10.62 -2.13 12.29
N LYS A 105 -10.29 -1.87 13.54
CA LYS A 105 -8.89 -1.72 13.99
C LYS A 105 -8.49 -2.97 14.76
N ALA A 106 -7.22 -3.34 14.68
CA ALA A 106 -6.67 -4.50 15.36
C ALA A 106 -5.18 -4.31 15.68
N VAL A 107 -4.65 -5.18 16.53
CA VAL A 107 -3.22 -5.31 16.79
C VAL A 107 -2.69 -6.54 16.07
N TRP A 108 -1.76 -6.36 15.13
CA TRP A 108 -1.07 -7.45 14.45
C TRP A 108 0.25 -7.76 15.16
N LYS A 109 0.38 -8.96 15.72
CA LYS A 109 1.52 -9.36 16.57
C LYS A 109 2.89 -9.29 15.91
N ASP A 110 2.98 -9.68 14.64
CA ASP A 110 4.26 -9.78 13.96
C ASP A 110 4.62 -8.50 13.20
N GLY A 111 3.61 -7.73 12.78
CA GLY A 111 3.79 -6.57 11.93
C GLY A 111 4.33 -6.87 10.53
N PRO A 112 4.49 -5.82 9.71
CA PRO A 112 4.97 -5.96 8.34
C PRO A 112 6.46 -6.35 8.28
N TRP A 113 6.88 -6.78 7.09
CA TRP A 113 8.30 -6.91 6.75
C TRP A 113 8.89 -5.54 6.38
N GLU A 114 10.10 -5.28 6.88
CA GLU A 114 10.93 -4.13 6.49
C GLU A 114 12.39 -4.53 6.33
N LEU A 115 13.14 -3.75 5.53
CA LEU A 115 14.58 -3.93 5.41
C LEU A 115 15.32 -3.24 6.55
N ASN A 116 16.13 -4.00 7.27
CA ASN A 116 17.05 -3.44 8.26
C ASN A 116 18.31 -2.83 7.61
N ASP A 117 19.19 -2.29 8.45
CA ASP A 117 20.43 -1.66 7.98
C ASP A 117 21.37 -2.60 7.21
N ASP A 118 21.27 -3.89 7.50
CA ASP A 118 22.00 -4.94 6.80
C ASP A 118 21.33 -5.45 5.53
N SER A 119 20.22 -4.82 5.13
CA SER A 119 19.44 -5.21 3.95
C SER A 119 18.88 -6.64 4.08
N GLN A 120 18.54 -7.03 5.31
CA GLN A 120 17.84 -8.26 5.64
C GLN A 120 16.37 -7.90 5.95
N LEU A 121 15.44 -8.77 5.58
CA LEU A 121 14.04 -8.62 5.96
C LEU A 121 13.87 -9.01 7.43
N GLU A 122 13.22 -8.15 8.19
CA GLU A 122 12.80 -8.43 9.56
C GLU A 122 11.35 -7.99 9.80
N ARG A 123 10.75 -8.57 10.83
CA ARG A 123 9.42 -8.21 11.29
C ARG A 123 9.52 -6.97 12.16
N VAL A 124 8.70 -5.96 11.86
CA VAL A 124 8.62 -4.74 12.68
C VAL A 124 8.13 -5.05 14.11
N GLY A 125 7.37 -6.14 14.28
CA GLY A 125 6.75 -6.50 15.55
C GLY A 125 5.34 -5.92 15.68
N GLU A 126 4.84 -5.85 16.90
CA GLU A 126 3.46 -5.47 17.17
C GLU A 126 3.07 -4.14 16.49
N THR A 127 2.08 -4.21 15.60
CA THR A 127 1.67 -3.07 14.76
C THR A 127 0.15 -2.91 14.78
N LYS A 128 -0.33 -1.69 14.98
CA LYS A 128 -1.77 -1.39 14.85
C LYS A 128 -2.15 -1.28 13.38
N VAL A 129 -3.24 -1.95 12.99
CA VAL A 129 -3.68 -2.05 11.60
C VAL A 129 -5.17 -1.78 11.47
N ALA A 130 -5.58 -1.38 10.27
CA ALA A 130 -6.97 -1.36 9.85
C ALA A 130 -7.27 -2.65 9.06
N LEU A 131 -8.36 -3.33 9.41
CA LEU A 131 -8.90 -4.46 8.64
C LEU A 131 -10.12 -3.98 7.87
N LYS A 132 -9.98 -3.82 6.55
CA LYS A 132 -11.06 -3.33 5.67
C LYS A 132 -11.74 -4.53 4.97
N CYS A 133 -12.99 -4.78 5.33
CA CYS A 133 -13.87 -5.75 4.68
C CYS A 133 -14.70 -5.04 3.61
N LEU A 134 -14.59 -5.47 2.34
CA LEU A 134 -15.42 -4.96 1.26
C LEU A 134 -16.81 -5.60 1.30
N ASN A 135 -17.82 -4.90 0.77
CA ASN A 135 -19.18 -5.47 0.69
C ASN A 135 -19.18 -6.78 -0.12
N ASN A 136 -19.83 -7.83 0.40
CA ASN A 136 -19.91 -9.16 -0.21
C ASN A 136 -18.55 -9.86 -0.43
N SER A 137 -17.57 -9.67 0.46
CA SER A 137 -16.22 -10.25 0.30
C SER A 137 -16.10 -11.72 0.76
N GLN A 138 -17.21 -12.45 0.94
CA GLN A 138 -17.18 -13.89 1.23
C GLN A 138 -16.56 -14.70 0.09
N ASP A 139 -16.85 -14.27 -1.14
CA ASP A 139 -16.23 -14.76 -2.36
C ASP A 139 -15.26 -13.69 -2.88
N ILE A 140 -14.03 -14.11 -3.19
CA ILE A 140 -13.04 -13.19 -3.78
C ILE A 140 -13.57 -12.72 -5.14
N THR A 141 -13.65 -11.41 -5.32
CA THR A 141 -14.03 -10.81 -6.61
C THR A 141 -12.80 -10.26 -7.32
N ALA A 142 -12.87 -10.17 -8.64
CA ALA A 142 -11.85 -9.47 -9.43
C ALA A 142 -11.69 -8.01 -8.96
N ASP A 143 -12.78 -7.37 -8.54
CA ASP A 143 -12.77 -6.00 -8.03
C ASP A 143 -12.00 -5.89 -6.70
N PHE A 144 -12.14 -6.86 -5.79
CA PHE A 144 -11.35 -6.91 -4.55
C PHE A 144 -9.85 -7.01 -4.84
N LEU A 145 -9.44 -7.98 -5.68
CA LEU A 145 -8.03 -8.16 -6.01
C LEU A 145 -7.46 -6.95 -6.74
N LYS A 146 -8.26 -6.31 -7.60
CA LYS A 146 -7.89 -5.06 -8.28
C LYS A 146 -7.72 -3.90 -7.31
N GLU A 147 -8.54 -3.79 -6.27
CA GLU A 147 -8.34 -2.77 -5.22
C GLU A 147 -7.03 -3.03 -4.46
N VAL A 148 -6.76 -4.28 -4.08
CA VAL A 148 -5.49 -4.65 -3.44
C VAL A 148 -4.30 -4.34 -4.35
N GLU A 149 -4.38 -4.71 -5.63
CA GLU A 149 -3.34 -4.43 -6.62
C GLU A 149 -3.09 -2.94 -6.76
N SER A 150 -4.15 -2.13 -6.84
CA SER A 150 -4.03 -0.67 -6.94
C SER A 150 -3.29 -0.10 -5.73
N ASN A 151 -3.61 -0.55 -4.51
CA ASN A 151 -2.91 -0.10 -3.29
C ASN A 151 -1.42 -0.50 -3.25
N ILE A 152 -1.02 -1.58 -3.91
CA ILE A 152 0.39 -1.99 -4.00
C ILE A 152 1.13 -1.16 -5.05
N LEU A 153 0.53 -0.98 -6.23
CA LEU A 153 1.17 -0.31 -7.36
C LEU A 153 1.42 1.17 -7.08
N VAL A 154 0.43 1.87 -6.52
CA VAL A 154 0.53 3.34 -6.31
C VAL A 154 1.35 3.71 -5.08
N TYR A 155 1.72 2.75 -4.22
CA TYR A 155 2.45 3.06 -3.01
C TYR A 155 3.93 3.28 -3.35
N ASN A 156 4.33 4.53 -3.60
CA ASN A 156 5.69 4.89 -4.01
C ASN A 156 6.34 5.94 -3.10
N THR A 157 5.71 7.10 -2.91
CA THR A 157 6.21 8.17 -2.02
C THR A 157 5.75 8.03 -0.57
N GLY A 158 4.87 7.06 -0.28
CA GLY A 158 4.23 6.91 1.03
C GLY A 158 3.08 7.88 1.28
N ARG A 159 2.48 8.45 0.22
CA ARG A 159 1.31 9.36 0.30
C ARG A 159 -0.03 8.69 0.02
N THR A 160 -0.02 7.37 -0.11
CA THR A 160 -1.22 6.51 -0.14
C THR A 160 -1.18 5.60 1.08
N VAL A 161 -2.33 5.11 1.53
CA VAL A 161 -2.38 4.20 2.68
C VAL A 161 -1.78 2.85 2.28
N ARG A 162 -0.76 2.38 3.01
CA ARG A 162 -0.09 1.11 2.71
C ARG A 162 -1.03 -0.07 2.92
N CYS A 163 -1.05 -0.99 1.96
CA CYS A 163 -1.64 -2.32 2.12
C CYS A 163 -0.53 -3.31 2.49
N PHE A 164 -0.72 -4.02 3.60
CA PHE A 164 0.20 -5.07 4.09
C PHE A 164 -0.17 -6.46 3.59
N GLY A 165 -1.42 -6.67 3.15
CA GLY A 165 -1.85 -7.96 2.66
C GLY A 165 -3.32 -8.24 2.85
N ILE A 166 -3.63 -9.54 2.89
CA ILE A 166 -5.00 -10.05 2.91
C ILE A 166 -5.14 -11.02 4.09
N THR A 167 -6.30 -10.98 4.73
CA THR A 167 -6.73 -11.98 5.72
C THR A 167 -8.16 -12.42 5.42
N LYS A 168 -8.66 -13.42 6.15
CA LYS A 168 -10.05 -13.87 6.09
C LYS A 168 -10.59 -14.09 7.49
N ASP A 169 -11.71 -13.46 7.80
CA ASP A 169 -12.39 -13.67 9.07
C ASP A 169 -13.00 -15.09 9.10
N PRO A 170 -12.58 -15.97 10.02
CA PRO A 170 -13.08 -17.35 10.07
C PRO A 170 -14.55 -17.44 10.49
N LYS A 171 -15.13 -16.39 11.10
CA LYS A 171 -16.54 -16.36 11.52
C LYS A 171 -17.46 -15.95 10.40
N THR A 172 -17.09 -14.91 9.64
CA THR A 172 -17.94 -14.39 8.56
C THR A 172 -17.57 -14.91 7.18
N ASN A 173 -16.39 -15.52 7.04
CA ASN A 173 -15.73 -15.89 5.79
C ASN A 173 -15.37 -14.72 4.89
N ASP A 174 -15.45 -13.48 5.38
CA ASP A 174 -15.12 -12.31 4.59
C ASP A 174 -13.60 -12.17 4.41
N PHE A 175 -13.16 -11.98 3.17
CA PHE A 175 -11.81 -11.49 2.90
C PHE A 175 -11.70 -10.02 3.31
N MET A 176 -10.57 -9.67 3.91
CA MET A 176 -10.28 -8.33 4.41
C MET A 176 -8.88 -7.90 3.97
N MET A 177 -8.75 -6.63 3.61
CA MET A 177 -7.46 -5.99 3.40
C MET A 177 -6.87 -5.59 4.75
N VAL A 178 -5.57 -5.84 4.93
CA VAL A 178 -4.82 -5.42 6.11
C VAL A 178 -4.04 -4.17 5.72
N MET A 179 -4.39 -3.04 6.31
CA MET A 179 -3.90 -1.73 5.90
C MET A 179 -3.29 -0.97 7.08
N GLU A 180 -2.47 0.02 6.79
CA GLU A 180 -1.97 0.95 7.80
C GLU A 180 -3.14 1.69 8.47
N LEU A 181 -3.17 1.65 9.81
CA LEU A 181 -4.16 2.41 10.56
C LEU A 181 -3.79 3.89 10.56
N LYS A 182 -4.75 4.75 10.25
CA LYS A 182 -4.63 6.21 10.37
C LYS A 182 -5.64 6.74 11.37
N ASP A 183 -5.30 7.83 12.05
CA ASP A 183 -6.06 8.31 13.20
C ASP A 183 -7.40 8.98 12.81
N TYR A 184 -7.42 9.73 11.70
CA TYR A 184 -8.62 10.47 11.29
C TYR A 184 -8.69 10.73 9.78
N SER A 185 -9.90 10.98 9.29
CA SER A 185 -10.08 11.59 7.97
C SER A 185 -9.63 13.05 7.97
N LEU A 186 -9.20 13.55 6.81
CA LEU A 186 -8.85 14.95 6.61
C LEU A 186 -10.04 15.86 6.97
N ARG A 187 -11.28 15.43 6.70
CA ARG A 187 -12.49 16.14 7.13
C ARG A 187 -12.52 16.35 8.64
N GLN A 188 -12.34 15.28 9.42
CA GLN A 188 -12.32 15.36 10.89
C GLN A 188 -11.16 16.23 11.36
N HIS A 189 -9.99 16.09 10.73
CA HIS A 189 -8.83 16.90 11.05
C HIS A 189 -9.12 18.40 10.87
N LEU A 190 -9.54 18.81 9.67
CA LEU A 190 -9.81 20.22 9.36
C LEU A 190 -10.92 20.79 10.24
N ASN A 191 -11.96 20.02 10.58
CA ASN A 191 -12.99 20.49 11.51
C ASN A 191 -12.44 20.84 12.90
N ASN A 192 -11.41 20.13 13.36
CA ASN A 192 -10.82 20.32 14.69
C ASN A 192 -9.66 21.33 14.71
N SER A 193 -8.86 21.40 13.64
CA SER A 193 -7.56 22.10 13.64
C SER A 193 -7.45 23.25 12.64
N PHE A 194 -8.41 23.47 11.73
CA PHE A 194 -8.20 24.39 10.60
C PHE A 194 -7.90 25.85 11.00
N ILE A 195 -8.50 26.31 12.12
CA ILE A 195 -8.27 27.65 12.66
C ILE A 195 -6.86 27.77 13.28
N SER A 196 -6.39 26.72 13.96
CA SER A 196 -5.06 26.69 14.57
C SER A 196 -3.95 26.42 13.55
N MET A 197 -4.28 25.83 12.39
CA MET A 197 -3.29 25.54 11.35
C MET A 197 -2.74 26.82 10.72
N ASN A 198 -1.41 26.92 10.68
CA ASN A 198 -0.73 27.96 9.92
C ASN A 198 -0.73 27.65 8.41
N TRP A 199 -0.26 28.59 7.59
CA TRP A 199 -0.26 28.43 6.14
C TRP A 199 0.73 27.38 5.64
N GLU A 200 1.85 27.19 6.31
CA GLU A 200 2.85 26.19 5.96
C GLU A 200 2.28 24.77 6.12
N GLU A 201 1.57 24.51 7.23
CA GLU A 201 0.87 23.24 7.48
C GLU A 201 -0.19 22.93 6.42
N LYS A 202 -0.95 23.94 6.02
CA LYS A 202 -1.98 23.82 4.97
C LYS A 202 -1.34 23.51 3.62
N LEU A 203 -0.26 24.21 3.28
CA LEU A 203 0.49 23.97 2.04
C LEU A 203 1.14 22.59 2.02
N PHE A 204 1.68 22.14 3.16
CA PHE A 204 2.29 20.82 3.27
C PHE A 204 1.25 19.70 3.13
N THR A 205 0.06 19.88 3.72
CA THR A 205 -1.08 18.97 3.51
C THR A 205 -1.47 18.87 2.03
N LEU A 206 -1.57 20.01 1.34
CA LEU A 206 -1.88 20.06 -0.09
C LEU A 206 -0.78 19.40 -0.95
N TYR A 207 0.49 19.65 -0.60
CA TYR A 207 1.63 19.02 -1.25
C TYR A 207 1.57 17.50 -1.13
N ASN A 208 1.31 16.96 0.07
CA ASN A 208 1.18 15.51 0.27
C ASN A 208 0.04 14.89 -0.56
N ILE A 209 -1.09 15.60 -0.69
CA ILE A 209 -2.22 15.14 -1.52
C ILE A 209 -1.83 15.16 -3.01
N ALA A 210 -1.13 16.21 -3.46
CA ALA A 210 -0.67 16.30 -4.84
C ALA A 210 0.35 15.21 -5.18
N ASP A 211 1.29 14.93 -4.27
CA ASP A 211 2.31 13.88 -4.37
C ASP A 211 1.66 12.48 -4.41
N GLY A 212 0.65 12.21 -3.57
CA GLY A 212 -0.12 10.97 -3.65
C GLY A 212 -0.96 10.83 -4.93
N LEU A 213 -1.46 11.93 -5.50
CA LEU A 213 -2.15 11.91 -6.79
C LEU A 213 -1.18 11.67 -7.95
N GLU A 214 0.02 12.25 -7.88
CA GLU A 214 1.08 12.00 -8.85
C GLU A 214 1.46 10.52 -8.88
N ASP A 215 1.59 9.88 -7.72
CA ASP A 215 1.81 8.42 -7.62
C ASP A 215 0.70 7.60 -8.29
N ILE A 216 -0.57 7.95 -8.06
CA ILE A 216 -1.71 7.27 -8.71
C ILE A 216 -1.65 7.46 -10.24
N HIS A 217 -1.37 8.68 -10.70
CA HIS A 217 -1.32 9.01 -12.12
C HIS A 217 -0.10 8.39 -12.83
N ASN A 218 1.02 8.20 -12.15
CA ASN A 218 2.22 7.56 -12.68
C ASN A 218 2.00 6.08 -13.02
N GLU A 219 1.06 5.43 -12.34
CA GLU A 219 0.59 4.07 -12.67
C GLU A 219 -0.59 4.11 -13.67
N GLU A 220 -0.79 5.23 -14.38
CA GLU A 220 -1.83 5.48 -15.38
C GLU A 220 -3.28 5.33 -14.85
N LEU A 221 -3.48 5.46 -13.53
CA LEU A 221 -4.78 5.37 -12.89
C LEU A 221 -5.38 6.76 -12.62
N ILE A 222 -6.71 6.81 -12.47
CA ILE A 222 -7.44 7.97 -11.95
C ILE A 222 -8.26 7.50 -10.74
N HIS A 223 -8.21 8.22 -9.62
CA HIS A 223 -8.90 7.84 -8.37
C HIS A 223 -10.44 7.81 -8.47
N GLN A 224 -11.03 8.72 -9.25
CA GLN A 224 -12.48 8.89 -9.50
C GLN A 224 -13.38 9.32 -8.32
N ASP A 225 -12.94 9.15 -7.08
CA ASP A 225 -13.71 9.45 -5.86
C ASP A 225 -12.87 10.18 -4.80
N LEU A 226 -11.97 11.06 -5.22
CA LEU A 226 -11.16 11.83 -4.29
C LEU A 226 -12.01 12.90 -3.58
N HIS A 227 -12.12 12.79 -2.26
CA HIS A 227 -12.69 13.81 -1.38
C HIS A 227 -12.04 13.75 0.01
N CYS A 228 -12.26 14.74 0.87
CA CYS A 228 -11.65 14.82 2.21
C CYS A 228 -12.04 13.69 3.19
N GLY A 229 -12.91 12.76 2.77
CA GLY A 229 -13.23 11.53 3.51
C GLY A 229 -12.32 10.36 3.11
N ASN A 230 -11.83 10.35 1.87
CA ASN A 230 -10.89 9.38 1.31
C ASN A 230 -9.43 9.88 1.39
N ILE A 231 -9.20 10.87 2.24
CA ILE A 231 -7.87 11.34 2.63
C ILE A 231 -7.79 11.15 4.14
N LEU A 232 -6.83 10.36 4.60
CA LEU A 232 -6.58 10.08 6.01
C LEU A 232 -5.35 10.83 6.49
N SER A 233 -5.20 10.96 7.80
CA SER A 233 -4.17 11.76 8.45
C SER A 233 -3.86 11.20 9.84
N ASN A 234 -2.59 11.30 10.24
CA ASN A 234 -2.10 10.96 11.58
C ASN A 234 -1.85 12.21 12.43
N ASP A 235 -1.54 13.34 11.78
CA ASP A 235 -1.22 14.63 12.41
C ASP A 235 -1.43 15.79 11.44
N ILE A 236 -1.16 17.01 11.92
CA ILE A 236 -1.27 18.28 11.18
C ILE A 236 -0.38 18.38 9.92
N HIS A 237 0.53 17.43 9.69
CA HIS A 237 1.51 17.45 8.62
C HIS A 237 1.40 16.27 7.66
N GLN A 238 0.52 15.30 7.90
CA GLN A 238 0.48 14.09 7.09
C GLN A 238 -0.91 13.87 6.50
N ALA A 239 -0.95 13.67 5.18
CA ALA A 239 -2.15 13.31 4.44
C ALA A 239 -1.85 12.13 3.53
N PHE A 240 -2.77 11.16 3.52
CA PHE A 240 -2.64 9.91 2.82
C PHE A 240 -3.93 9.61 2.05
N ILE A 241 -3.82 9.32 0.76
CA ILE A 241 -4.96 8.94 -0.07
C ILE A 241 -5.32 7.46 0.20
N THR A 242 -6.61 7.16 0.28
CA THR A 242 -7.15 5.79 0.45
C THR A 242 -8.31 5.53 -0.51
N ASP A 243 -8.89 4.32 -0.46
CA ASP A 243 -10.10 3.94 -1.20
C ASP A 243 -9.94 3.98 -2.73
N LEU A 244 -8.99 3.17 -3.20
CA LEU A 244 -8.63 3.02 -4.60
C LEU A 244 -9.50 2.00 -5.36
N GLY A 245 -10.57 1.49 -4.76
CA GLY A 245 -11.46 0.50 -5.37
C GLY A 245 -12.14 0.99 -6.66
N LEU A 246 -12.28 2.31 -6.84
CA LEU A 246 -12.84 2.93 -8.04
C LEU A 246 -11.77 3.38 -9.06
N CYS A 247 -10.49 3.07 -8.83
CA CYS A 247 -9.44 3.43 -9.77
C CYS A 247 -9.66 2.77 -11.14
N GLN A 248 -9.51 3.57 -12.20
CA GLN A 248 -9.56 3.09 -13.59
C GLN A 248 -8.42 3.66 -14.41
N PRO A 249 -7.98 2.95 -15.46
CA PRO A 249 -6.99 3.47 -16.39
C PRO A 249 -7.46 4.79 -17.00
N ALA A 250 -6.55 5.75 -17.14
CA ALA A 250 -6.86 7.10 -17.60
C ALA A 250 -7.45 7.15 -19.03
N ASN A 251 -7.22 6.10 -19.83
CA ASN A 251 -7.71 5.98 -21.21
C ASN A 251 -9.14 5.40 -21.32
N VAL A 252 -9.73 4.91 -20.24
CA VAL A 252 -11.11 4.41 -20.23
C VAL A 252 -12.06 5.61 -20.22
N LYS A 253 -12.87 5.77 -21.27
CA LYS A 253 -13.97 6.75 -21.25
C LYS A 253 -14.92 6.36 -20.14
N SER A 254 -15.07 7.22 -19.13
CA SER A 254 -16.02 7.00 -18.04
C SER A 254 -17.42 6.83 -18.62
N SER A 255 -17.95 5.61 -18.56
CA SER A 255 -19.28 5.29 -19.03
C SER A 255 -20.33 5.58 -17.95
N GLN A 256 -20.21 6.65 -17.16
CA GLN A 256 -21.20 6.95 -16.10
C GLN A 256 -21.47 8.44 -15.90
N ASN A 257 -22.43 8.91 -16.70
CA ASN A 257 -23.49 9.82 -16.26
C ASN A 257 -24.62 9.02 -15.57
N SER A 258 -24.31 8.28 -14.51
CA SER A 258 -25.34 7.65 -13.67
C SER A 258 -25.29 8.25 -12.28
N ASN A 259 -26.18 9.21 -12.05
CA ASN A 259 -26.69 9.66 -10.75
C ASN A 259 -25.71 9.53 -9.58
N ARG A 260 -24.68 10.39 -9.54
CA ARG A 260 -24.10 10.78 -8.26
C ARG A 260 -25.21 11.53 -7.52
N ASN A 261 -25.99 10.81 -6.71
CA ASN A 261 -26.78 11.42 -5.65
C ASN A 261 -25.77 12.06 -4.70
N ILE A 262 -25.45 13.33 -4.98
CA ILE A 262 -24.77 14.21 -4.06
C ILE A 262 -25.76 14.46 -2.92
N GLN A 263 -25.83 13.52 -1.98
CA GLN A 263 -26.46 13.76 -0.69
C GLN A 263 -25.43 14.49 0.16
N TYR A 264 -25.41 15.82 0.05
CA TYR A 264 -24.94 16.67 1.13
C TYR A 264 -25.81 16.33 2.35
N MET A 265 -25.35 15.44 3.22
CA MET A 265 -25.92 15.29 4.55
C MET A 265 -25.50 16.52 5.35
N GLU A 266 -26.32 17.57 5.29
CA GLU A 266 -26.36 18.61 6.31
C GLU A 266 -26.69 17.93 7.64
N TYR A 267 -25.68 17.66 8.45
CA TYR A 267 -25.90 17.51 9.88
C TYR A 267 -25.86 18.90 10.50
N TYR A 268 -27.02 19.56 10.53
CA TYR A 268 -27.36 20.37 11.68
C TYR A 268 -27.48 19.43 12.88
N LEU A 269 -26.87 19.77 14.01
CA LEU A 269 -27.55 19.83 15.30
C LEU A 269 -26.65 20.52 16.35
N MET A 270 -27.36 21.25 17.19
CA MET A 270 -27.01 22.11 18.33
C MET A 270 -25.86 21.62 19.22
#